data_AF-Q9P6P0-F1
#
_entry.id   AF-Q9P6P0-F1
#
_cell.length_a   1.000
_cell.length_b   1.000
_cell.length_c   1.000
_cell.angle_alpha   90.00
_cell.angle_beta   90.00
_cell.angle_gamma   90.00
#
_symmetry.space_group_name_H-M   'P 1'
#
loop_
_entity.id
_entity.type
_entity.pdbx_description
1 polymer ?
#
loop_
_entity_poly.entity_id
_entity_poly.type
_entity_poly.pdbx_seq_one_letter_code
_entity_poly.pdbx_strand_id
1 'polypeptide(L)'
;MEETQIDELYFSLMRIFCSQTLRAAGIDRTKVSLLNSFTDITIRYIRLLSETAMAKAEVGRRSCCDLGDLRLAMEEIGLLNGSEEDVKTLVEWFNGPQVAELRRVSGFVQDSETQVKPKDWLTSLIQKQIRVSGPERFYETVFSASNEEEDVKDS
;
A
#
# COMPACT_ATOMS: atom_id res chain seq x y z
N MET A 1 -14.23 14.49 -10.52
CA MET A 1 -14.22 13.47 -9.47
C MET A 1 -14.49 14.20 -8.17
N GLU A 2 -15.56 13.83 -7.48
CA GLU A 2 -15.89 14.43 -6.18
C GLU A 2 -14.86 13.99 -5.13
N GLU A 3 -14.58 14.83 -4.14
CA GLU A 3 -13.59 14.53 -3.07
C GLU A 3 -13.89 13.16 -2.40
N THR A 4 -15.17 12.89 -2.15
CA THR A 4 -15.65 11.61 -1.61
C THR A 4 -15.28 10.40 -2.48
N GLN A 5 -15.36 10.53 -3.81
CA GLN A 5 -15.02 9.43 -4.74
C GLN A 5 -13.52 9.12 -4.71
N ILE A 6 -12.67 10.16 -4.58
CA ILE A 6 -11.23 10.00 -4.44
C ILE A 6 -10.89 9.26 -3.13
N ASP A 7 -11.54 9.63 -2.04
CA ASP A 7 -11.36 8.98 -0.74
C ASP A 7 -11.78 7.51 -0.76
N GLU A 8 -12.90 7.19 -1.40
CA GLU A 8 -13.37 5.81 -1.60
C GLU A 8 -12.38 4.97 -2.43
N LEU A 9 -11.78 5.57 -3.46
CA LEU A 9 -10.75 4.95 -4.27
C LEU A 9 -9.49 4.67 -3.44
N TYR A 10 -8.98 5.65 -2.70
CA TYR A 10 -7.80 5.47 -1.85
C TYR A 10 -8.03 4.47 -0.73
N PHE A 11 -9.20 4.51 -0.09
CA PHE A 11 -9.59 3.50 0.89
C PHE A 11 -9.60 2.11 0.28
N SER A 12 -10.17 1.97 -0.91
CA SER A 12 -10.23 0.70 -1.63
C SER A 12 -8.85 0.16 -2.00
N LEU A 13 -7.94 1.01 -2.47
CA LEU A 13 -6.56 0.64 -2.76
C LEU A 13 -5.81 0.21 -1.49
N MET A 14 -5.93 1.01 -0.42
CA MET A 14 -5.30 0.70 0.86
C MET A 14 -5.82 -0.60 1.46
N ARG A 15 -7.11 -0.91 1.27
CA ARG A 15 -7.70 -2.17 1.74
C ARG A 15 -7.05 -3.38 1.10
N ILE A 16 -6.63 -3.29 -0.17
CA ILE A 16 -5.92 -4.39 -0.85
C ILE A 16 -4.54 -4.56 -0.23
N PHE A 17 -3.82 -3.47 -0.05
CA PHE A 17 -2.52 -3.48 0.60
C PHE A 17 -2.60 -4.10 2.01
N CYS A 18 -3.59 -3.68 2.81
CA CYS A 18 -3.85 -4.23 4.13
C CYS A 18 -4.18 -5.73 4.08
N SER A 19 -5.00 -6.16 3.13
CA SER A 19 -5.32 -7.57 2.91
C SER A 19 -4.09 -8.41 2.57
N GLN A 20 -3.20 -7.93 1.69
CA GLN A 20 -1.95 -8.63 1.37
C GLN A 20 -0.97 -8.64 2.55
N THR A 21 -0.91 -7.54 3.31
CA THR A 21 -0.07 -7.44 4.52
C THR A 21 -0.50 -8.46 5.57
N LEU A 22 -1.81 -8.60 5.80
CA LEU A 22 -2.36 -9.60 6.71
C LEU A 22 -2.03 -11.03 6.25
N ARG A 23 -2.14 -11.33 4.95
CA ARG A 23 -1.74 -12.64 4.40
C ARG A 23 -0.25 -12.91 4.55
N ALA A 24 0.61 -11.93 4.27
CA ALA A 24 2.05 -12.04 4.45
C ALA A 24 2.42 -12.25 5.94
N ALA A 25 1.60 -11.75 6.86
CA ALA A 25 1.71 -12.02 8.29
C ALA A 25 1.12 -13.38 8.73
N GLY A 26 0.63 -14.21 7.80
CA GLY A 26 0.03 -15.52 8.07
C GLY A 26 -1.47 -15.49 8.40
N ILE A 27 -2.14 -14.36 8.19
CA ILE A 27 -3.57 -14.19 8.47
C ILE A 27 -4.35 -14.26 7.14
N ASP A 28 -4.75 -15.47 6.74
CA ASP A 28 -5.42 -15.72 5.45
C ASP A 28 -6.88 -15.24 5.39
N ARG A 29 -7.56 -15.22 6.54
CA ARG A 29 -8.98 -14.86 6.65
C ARG A 29 -9.20 -13.88 7.80
N THR A 30 -9.80 -12.75 7.50
CA THR A 30 -10.22 -11.75 8.48
C THR A 30 -11.67 -11.35 8.27
N LYS A 31 -12.35 -10.95 9.35
CA LYS A 31 -13.68 -10.35 9.25
C LYS A 31 -13.58 -9.03 8.47
N VAL A 32 -14.57 -8.73 7.63
CA VAL A 32 -14.62 -7.49 6.85
C VAL A 32 -14.53 -6.26 7.75
N SER A 33 -15.17 -6.28 8.93
CA SER A 33 -15.08 -5.20 9.91
C SER A 33 -13.65 -4.94 10.38
N LEU A 34 -12.89 -6.01 10.71
CA LEU A 34 -11.50 -5.89 11.12
C LEU A 34 -10.61 -5.36 9.99
N LEU A 35 -10.80 -5.86 8.76
CA LEU A 35 -10.04 -5.39 7.61
C LEU A 35 -10.31 -3.89 7.34
N ASN A 36 -11.56 -3.45 7.45
CA ASN A 36 -11.91 -2.03 7.30
C ASN A 36 -11.30 -1.17 8.42
N SER A 37 -11.36 -1.61 9.68
CA SER A 37 -10.73 -0.89 10.79
C SER A 37 -9.21 -0.82 10.64
N PHE A 38 -8.58 -1.91 10.23
CA PHE A 38 -7.14 -1.94 9.97
C PHE A 38 -6.75 -1.03 8.80
N THR A 39 -7.59 -0.96 7.76
CA THR A 39 -7.42 -0.04 6.63
C THR A 39 -7.50 1.42 7.08
N ASP A 40 -8.52 1.79 7.87
CA ASP A 40 -8.67 3.15 8.42
C ASP A 40 -7.48 3.55 9.31
N ILE A 41 -7.06 2.66 10.22
CA ILE A 41 -5.88 2.89 11.07
C ILE A 41 -4.62 3.08 10.21
N THR A 42 -4.43 2.26 9.18
CA THR A 42 -3.26 2.36 8.30
C THR A 42 -3.23 3.68 7.54
N ILE A 43 -4.38 4.16 7.03
CA ILE A 43 -4.48 5.47 6.36
C ILE A 43 -4.11 6.58 7.33
N ARG A 44 -4.69 6.58 8.54
CA ARG A 44 -4.40 7.60 9.55
C ARG A 44 -2.95 7.58 9.98
N TYR A 45 -2.36 6.39 10.10
CA TYR A 45 -0.96 6.21 10.45
C TYR A 45 -0.02 6.76 9.38
N ILE A 46 -0.26 6.44 8.11
CA ILE A 46 0.55 6.96 6.99
C ILE A 46 0.42 8.48 6.88
N ARG A 47 -0.79 9.01 7.06
CA ARG A 47 -1.04 10.46 7.08
C ARG A 47 -0.26 11.14 8.20
N LEU A 48 -0.38 10.62 9.43
CA LEU A 48 0.36 11.13 10.59
C LEU A 48 1.87 11.10 10.32
N LEU A 49 2.41 9.96 9.88
CA LEU A 49 3.84 9.81 9.58
C LEU A 49 4.30 10.82 8.51
N SER A 50 3.50 11.03 7.47
CA SER A 50 3.82 11.97 6.38
C SER A 50 3.80 13.42 6.85
N GLU A 51 2.77 13.82 7.61
CA GLU A 51 2.65 15.16 8.20
C GLU A 51 3.79 15.42 9.19
N THR A 52 4.11 14.45 10.05
CA THR A 52 5.24 14.54 10.98
C THR A 52 6.57 14.65 10.24
N ALA A 53 6.81 13.85 9.19
CA ALA A 53 8.03 13.93 8.38
C ALA A 53 8.16 15.28 7.66
N MET A 54 7.07 15.80 7.12
CA MET A 54 7.06 17.13 6.51
C MET A 54 7.34 18.24 7.54
N ALA A 55 6.81 18.13 8.76
CA ALA A 55 7.13 19.06 9.83
C ALA A 55 8.63 19.04 10.20
N LYS A 56 9.28 17.87 10.20
CA LYS A 56 10.74 17.78 10.39
C LYS A 56 11.53 18.45 9.26
N ALA A 57 11.07 18.28 8.02
CA ALA A 57 11.67 18.93 6.87
C ALA A 57 11.53 20.46 6.92
N GLU A 58 10.37 20.96 7.37
CA GLU A 58 10.07 22.37 7.51
C GLU A 58 10.95 23.05 8.57
N VAL A 59 11.25 22.37 9.68
CA VAL A 59 12.26 22.83 10.66
C VAL A 59 13.62 23.04 9.99
N GLY A 60 13.96 22.18 9.02
CA GLY A 60 15.14 22.31 8.16
C GLY A 60 15.01 23.33 7.03
N ARG A 61 13.90 24.10 6.95
CA ARG A 61 13.54 25.01 5.84
C ARG A 61 13.54 24.33 4.46
N ARG A 62 13.24 23.03 4.42
CA ARG A 62 13.10 22.27 3.18
C ARG A 62 11.61 22.13 2.84
N SER A 63 11.29 22.15 1.54
CA SER A 63 9.93 21.99 1.02
C SER A 63 9.53 20.54 0.75
N CYS A 64 10.46 19.60 0.91
CA CYS A 64 10.23 18.17 0.77
C CYS A 64 10.94 17.42 1.90
N CYS A 65 10.33 16.32 2.36
CA CYS A 65 10.94 15.43 3.33
C CYS A 65 11.91 14.45 2.65
N ASP A 66 12.98 14.11 3.35
CA ASP A 66 13.91 13.05 2.98
C ASP A 66 13.83 11.85 3.95
N LEU A 67 14.68 10.85 3.73
CA LEU A 67 14.72 9.66 4.58
C LEU A 67 15.12 9.99 6.02
N GLY A 68 15.93 11.03 6.24
CA GLY A 68 16.32 11.48 7.58
C GLY A 68 15.14 12.06 8.34
N ASP A 69 14.30 12.87 7.68
CA ASP A 69 13.05 13.37 8.26
C ASP A 69 12.08 12.24 8.60
N LEU A 70 11.98 11.25 7.71
CA LEU A 70 11.14 10.09 7.95
C LEU A 70 11.63 9.29 9.16
N ARG A 71 12.95 9.12 9.34
CA ARG A 71 13.53 8.49 10.54
C ARG A 71 13.14 9.25 11.81
N LEU A 72 13.26 10.58 11.80
CA LEU A 72 12.88 11.42 12.94
C LEU A 72 11.37 11.39 13.21
N ALA A 73 10.55 11.30 12.15
CA ALA A 73 9.11 11.15 12.30
C ALA A 73 8.73 9.79 12.87
N MET A 74 9.39 8.71 12.44
CA MET A 74 9.22 7.37 13.00
C MET A 74 9.59 7.32 14.48
N GLU A 75 10.61 8.07 14.89
CA GLU A 75 10.98 8.23 16.31
C GLU A 75 9.90 8.97 17.11
N GLU A 76 9.38 10.08 16.58
CA GLU A 76 8.35 10.88 17.25
C GLU A 76 7.01 10.15 17.40
N ILE A 77 6.58 9.38 16.40
CA ILE A 77 5.35 8.57 16.48
C ILE A 77 5.55 7.30 17.33
N GLY A 78 6.76 7.04 17.82
CA GLY A 78 7.08 5.89 18.67
C GLY A 78 7.23 4.56 17.93
N LEU A 79 7.42 4.58 16.61
CA LEU A 79 7.80 3.38 15.85
C LEU A 79 9.25 3.00 16.16
N LEU A 80 10.13 4.00 16.26
CA LEU A 80 11.53 3.85 16.60
C LEU A 80 11.83 4.50 17.96
N ASN A 81 12.79 3.95 18.69
CA ASN A 81 13.27 4.53 19.94
C ASN A 81 14.45 5.51 19.76
N GLY A 82 14.89 5.70 18.50
CA GLY A 82 16.00 6.60 18.13
C GLY A 82 17.41 5.95 18.21
N SER A 83 17.54 4.77 18.80
CA SER A 83 18.81 4.02 18.88
C SER A 83 19.24 3.45 17.53
N GLU A 84 20.55 3.27 17.35
CA GLU A 84 21.12 2.68 16.13
C GLU A 84 20.69 1.20 15.99
N GLU A 85 20.62 0.49 17.10
CA GLU A 85 20.22 -0.92 17.15
C GLU A 85 18.79 -1.12 16.66
N ASP A 86 17.87 -0.23 17.02
CA ASP A 86 16.47 -0.30 16.61
C ASP A 86 16.32 0.00 15.11
N VAL A 87 17.05 0.99 14.60
CA VAL A 87 17.12 1.26 13.15
C VAL A 87 17.67 0.06 12.40
N LYS A 88 18.74 -0.56 12.90
CA LYS A 88 19.32 -1.77 12.30
C LYS A 88 18.33 -2.93 12.30
N THR A 89 17.62 -3.12 13.42
CA THR A 89 16.56 -4.14 13.55
C THR A 89 15.45 -3.91 12.54
N LEU A 90 15.01 -2.66 12.34
CA LEU A 90 14.03 -2.30 11.33
C LEU A 90 14.53 -2.62 9.90
N VAL A 91 15.79 -2.28 9.58
CA VAL A 91 16.39 -2.58 8.27
C VAL A 91 16.53 -4.09 8.05
N GLU A 92 16.91 -4.85 9.08
CA GLU A 92 16.96 -6.31 9.03
C GLU A 92 15.56 -6.90 8.81
N TRP A 93 14.53 -6.36 9.47
CA TRP A 93 13.14 -6.74 9.24
C TRP A 93 12.68 -6.46 7.80
N PHE A 94 13.03 -5.30 7.24
CA PHE A 94 12.73 -4.94 5.84
C PHE A 94 13.37 -5.89 4.82
N ASN A 95 14.53 -6.46 5.17
CA ASN A 95 15.21 -7.47 4.36
C ASN A 95 14.80 -8.91 4.72
N GLY A 96 13.94 -9.07 5.73
CA GLY A 96 13.53 -10.35 6.28
C GLY A 96 12.54 -11.13 5.40
N PRO A 97 12.22 -12.38 5.80
CA PRO A 97 11.39 -13.29 5.04
C PRO A 97 9.95 -12.77 4.83
N GLN A 98 9.41 -12.01 5.78
CA GLN A 98 8.05 -11.46 5.68
C GLN A 98 7.92 -10.44 4.55
N VAL A 99 8.89 -9.53 4.43
CA VAL A 99 8.89 -8.53 3.34
C VAL A 99 9.29 -9.18 2.03
N ALA A 100 10.14 -10.21 2.04
CA ALA A 100 10.40 -11.03 0.85
C ALA A 100 9.11 -11.69 0.34
N GLU A 101 8.30 -12.25 1.23
CA GLU A 101 7.00 -12.83 0.88
C GLU A 101 6.03 -11.77 0.35
N LEU A 102 5.99 -10.58 0.97
CA LEU A 102 5.19 -9.46 0.45
C LEU A 102 5.61 -9.06 -0.98
N ARG A 103 6.92 -9.02 -1.27
CA ARG A 103 7.45 -8.78 -2.63
C ARG A 103 7.12 -9.90 -3.61
N ARG A 104 7.08 -11.16 -3.15
CA ARG A 104 6.68 -12.30 -3.97
C ARG A 104 5.19 -12.25 -4.30
N VAL A 105 4.33 -12.01 -3.31
CA VAL A 105 2.87 -11.93 -3.46
C VAL A 105 2.43 -10.72 -4.30
N SER A 106 3.19 -9.63 -4.25
CA SER A 106 2.98 -8.45 -5.11
C SER A 106 3.50 -8.63 -6.54
N GLY A 107 4.27 -9.69 -6.83
CA GLY A 107 4.84 -9.94 -8.15
C GLY A 107 6.09 -9.11 -8.46
N PHE A 108 6.71 -8.46 -7.46
CA PHE A 108 7.98 -7.73 -7.62
C PHE A 108 9.17 -8.68 -7.80
N VAL A 109 9.13 -9.88 -7.22
CA VAL A 109 10.14 -10.91 -7.45
C VAL A 109 9.75 -11.68 -8.71
N GLN A 110 10.34 -11.32 -9.85
CA GLN A 110 10.34 -12.19 -11.03
C GLN A 110 11.18 -13.42 -10.68
N ASP A 111 10.58 -14.60 -10.73
CA ASP A 111 11.35 -15.83 -10.84
C ASP A 111 12.20 -15.68 -12.10
N SER A 112 13.51 -15.79 -11.93
CA SER A 112 14.49 -15.37 -12.93
C SER A 112 14.32 -16.20 -14.19
N GLU A 113 13.98 -15.55 -15.31
CA GLU A 113 14.40 -15.83 -16.71
C GLU A 113 13.42 -15.37 -17.79
N THR A 114 12.17 -15.04 -17.46
CA THR A 114 11.24 -14.51 -18.46
C THR A 114 11.06 -13.01 -18.27
N GLN A 115 11.67 -12.21 -19.16
CA GLN A 115 11.43 -10.77 -19.33
C GLN A 115 10.00 -10.48 -19.85
N VAL A 116 8.99 -11.12 -19.28
CA VAL A 116 7.61 -10.68 -19.44
C VAL A 116 7.54 -9.37 -18.66
N LYS A 117 7.27 -8.27 -19.38
CA LYS A 117 7.01 -6.93 -18.81
C LYS A 117 6.33 -7.12 -17.46
N PRO A 118 6.86 -6.54 -16.36
CA PRO A 118 6.31 -6.74 -15.03
C PRO A 118 4.80 -6.56 -15.14
N LYS A 119 4.08 -7.68 -14.98
CA LYS A 119 2.63 -7.76 -15.16
C LYS A 119 2.07 -6.56 -14.43
N ASP A 120 1.36 -5.66 -15.14
CA ASP A 120 0.95 -4.37 -14.59
C ASP A 120 0.37 -4.61 -13.19
N TRP A 121 1.18 -4.21 -12.19
CA TRP A 121 0.95 -4.61 -10.82
C TRP A 121 -0.36 -3.97 -10.36
N LEU A 122 -0.64 -2.75 -10.85
CA LEU A 122 -1.84 -2.01 -10.57
C LEU A 122 -3.06 -2.72 -11.16
N THR A 123 -2.99 -3.17 -12.42
CA THR A 123 -4.07 -3.99 -13.01
C THR A 123 -4.27 -5.29 -12.23
N SER A 124 -3.20 -5.98 -11.85
CA SER A 124 -3.29 -7.20 -11.05
C SER A 124 -3.92 -6.95 -9.68
N LEU A 125 -3.63 -5.79 -9.09
CA LEU A 125 -4.12 -5.37 -7.79
C LEU A 125 -5.60 -4.94 -7.88
N ILE A 126 -6.00 -4.25 -8.95
CA ILE A 126 -7.39 -3.92 -9.29
C ILE A 126 -8.19 -5.20 -9.53
N GLN A 127 -7.70 -6.15 -10.33
CA GLN A 127 -8.37 -7.45 -10.55
C GLN A 127 -8.58 -8.22 -9.23
N LYS A 128 -7.57 -8.25 -8.36
CA LYS A 128 -7.70 -8.85 -7.02
C LYS A 128 -8.79 -8.14 -6.20
N GLN A 129 -8.90 -6.82 -6.31
CA GLN A 129 -9.90 -6.03 -5.61
C GLN A 129 -11.31 -6.26 -6.14
N ILE A 130 -11.50 -6.27 -7.47
CA ILE A 130 -12.78 -6.65 -8.11
C ILE A 130 -13.24 -8.01 -7.57
N ARG A 131 -12.34 -8.99 -7.48
CA ARG A 131 -12.65 -10.32 -6.92
C ARG A 131 -13.11 -10.28 -5.46
N VAL A 132 -12.55 -9.39 -4.64
CA VAL A 132 -12.85 -9.33 -3.19
C VAL A 132 -14.10 -8.49 -2.91
N SER A 133 -14.44 -7.51 -3.74
CA SER A 133 -15.44 -6.50 -3.37
C SER A 133 -16.29 -5.97 -4.52
N GLY A 134 -16.32 -6.65 -5.66
CA GLY A 134 -17.13 -6.28 -6.82
C GLY A 134 -16.55 -5.11 -7.64
N PRO A 135 -16.97 -4.95 -8.91
CA PRO A 135 -16.49 -3.89 -9.80
C PRO A 135 -17.11 -2.52 -9.48
N GLU A 136 -18.24 -2.49 -8.76
CA GLU A 136 -19.10 -1.31 -8.57
C GLU A 136 -18.38 0.00 -8.18
N ARG A 137 -17.34 -0.07 -7.35
CA ARG A 137 -16.60 1.11 -6.88
C ARG A 137 -15.65 1.71 -7.92
N PHE A 138 -15.33 0.98 -8.99
CA PHE A 138 -14.44 1.47 -10.03
C PHE A 138 -15.21 2.24 -11.09
N TYR A 139 -16.54 2.15 -11.11
CA TYR A 139 -17.37 2.97 -12.00
C TYR A 139 -17.04 4.45 -11.82
N GLU A 140 -16.89 5.16 -12.93
CA GLU A 140 -16.48 6.57 -13.02
C GLU A 140 -15.02 6.89 -12.63
N THR A 141 -14.23 5.91 -12.19
CA THR A 141 -12.78 6.10 -12.04
C THR A 141 -12.07 5.87 -13.38
N VAL A 142 -10.84 6.38 -13.53
CA VAL A 142 -9.97 6.09 -14.70
C VAL A 142 -9.79 4.57 -14.92
N PHE A 143 -10.02 3.76 -13.88
CA PHE A 143 -9.94 2.30 -13.95
C PHE A 143 -11.19 1.62 -14.51
N SER A 144 -12.36 2.30 -14.55
CA SER A 144 -13.58 1.74 -15.14
C SER A 144 -13.39 1.38 -16.62
N ALA A 145 -12.75 2.27 -17.37
CA ALA A 145 -12.59 2.13 -18.82
C ALA A 145 -11.74 0.93 -19.23
N SER A 146 -10.83 0.46 -18.34
CA SER A 146 -10.00 -0.71 -18.63
C SER A 146 -10.75 -2.04 -18.61
N ASN A 147 -11.98 -2.09 -18.07
CA ASN A 147 -12.81 -3.29 -18.11
C ASN A 147 -13.72 -3.38 -19.34
N GLU A 148 -13.93 -2.28 -20.09
CA GLU A 148 -14.88 -2.27 -21.22
C GLU A 148 -14.26 -2.77 -22.54
N GLU A 149 -12.93 -2.84 -22.66
CA GLU A 149 -12.29 -3.31 -23.91
C GLU A 149 -12.31 -4.83 -24.12
N GLU A 150 -12.70 -5.65 -23.13
CA GLU A 150 -12.80 -7.11 -23.32
C GLU A 150 -14.21 -7.61 -23.68
N ASP A 151 -15.26 -6.79 -23.59
CA ASP A 151 -16.63 -7.24 -23.88
C ASP A 151 -17.18 -6.75 -25.23
N VAL A 152 -16.30 -6.25 -26.12
CA VAL A 152 -16.65 -5.90 -27.51
C VAL A 152 -15.88 -6.78 -28.51
N LYS A 153 -15.86 -8.10 -28.29
CA LYS A 153 -15.61 -9.10 -29.35
C LYS A 153 -16.30 -10.42 -29.02
N ASP A 154 -17.61 -10.46 -29.24
CA ASP A 154 -18.24 -11.56 -29.99
C ASP A 154 -19.58 -11.06 -30.50
N SER A 155 -19.57 -10.69 -31.79
CA SER A 155 -20.75 -10.49 -32.62
C SER A 155 -21.34 -11.83 -33.06
#